data_AF-A0A812WY10-F1
#
_entry.id   AF-A0A812WY10-F1
#
_cell.length_a   1.000
_cell.length_b   1.000
_cell.length_c   1.000
_cell.angle_alpha   90.00
_cell.angle_beta   90.00
_cell.angle_gamma   90.00
#
_symmetry.space_group_name_H-M   'P 1'
#
loop_
_entity.id
_entity.type
_entity.pdbx_description
1 polymer ?
#
loop_
_entity_poly.entity_id
_entity_poly.type
_entity_poly.pdbx_seq_one_letter_code
_entity_poly.pdbx_strand_id
1 'polypeptide(L)'
;MEKVQAGDRFVGWVKHPVLTSRQKFNLVVEVGPGDDKGAWKITDPNKRLQAGKSYEGPCKVIAEEGESIIFRDEDTVLNGTLNGAGPGTISGRAMQGGLKWGGFFEVAREAD
;
A
#
# COMPACT_ATOMS: atom_id res chain seq x y z
N MET A 1 12.88 15.96 7.38
CA MET A 1 12.30 14.77 6.72
C MET A 1 10.91 14.58 7.26
N GLU A 2 9.89 14.76 6.43
CA GLU A 2 8.51 14.47 6.81
C GLU A 2 8.39 12.96 7.04
N LYS A 3 7.95 12.56 8.24
CA LYS A 3 7.68 11.16 8.57
C LYS A 3 6.22 10.84 8.23
N VAL A 4 5.88 9.55 8.14
CA VAL A 4 4.48 9.10 8.18
C VAL A 4 3.89 9.47 9.53
N GLN A 5 2.67 10.01 9.54
CA GLN A 5 1.97 10.47 10.74
C GLN A 5 0.56 9.86 10.81
N ALA A 6 0.05 9.73 12.03
CA ALA A 6 -1.36 9.40 12.24
C ALA A 6 -2.28 10.39 11.52
N GLY A 7 -3.27 9.88 10.80
CA GLY A 7 -4.16 10.68 9.96
C GLY A 7 -3.71 10.83 8.51
N ASP A 8 -2.47 10.44 8.16
CA ASP A 8 -2.04 10.44 6.76
C ASP A 8 -2.91 9.53 5.90
N ARG A 9 -3.31 10.02 4.74
CA ARG A 9 -3.94 9.25 3.69
C ARG A 9 -3.01 9.16 2.49
N PHE A 10 -2.76 7.96 2.00
CA PHE A 10 -1.93 7.71 0.83
C PHE A 10 -2.77 7.05 -0.26
N VAL A 11 -2.68 7.59 -1.48
CA VAL A 11 -3.46 7.13 -2.63
C VAL A 11 -2.53 6.86 -3.81
N GLY A 12 -2.78 5.75 -4.51
CA GLY A 12 -2.03 5.41 -5.71
C GLY A 12 -2.44 4.05 -6.25
N TRP A 13 -1.46 3.20 -6.53
CA TRP A 13 -1.69 1.93 -7.20
C TRP A 13 -0.85 0.77 -6.66
N VAL A 14 -1.37 -0.44 -6.82
CA VAL A 14 -0.67 -1.69 -6.58
C VAL A 14 -0.81 -2.63 -7.77
N LYS A 15 0.31 -3.16 -8.24
CA LYS A 15 0.38 -4.34 -9.08
C LYS A 15 0.51 -5.54 -8.17
N HIS A 16 -0.60 -6.24 -7.96
CA HIS A 16 -0.69 -7.28 -6.95
C HIS A 16 -0.15 -8.63 -7.49
N PRO A 17 0.79 -9.30 -6.80
CA PRO A 17 1.47 -10.51 -7.31
C PRO A 17 0.55 -11.70 -7.59
N VAL A 18 -0.52 -11.86 -6.80
CA VAL A 18 -1.51 -12.95 -6.96
C VAL A 18 -2.72 -12.56 -7.82
N LEU A 19 -3.29 -11.36 -7.62
CA LEU A 19 -4.52 -10.98 -8.33
C LEU A 19 -4.31 -10.86 -9.85
N THR A 20 -3.18 -10.30 -10.34
CA THR A 20 -2.86 -10.30 -11.78
C THR A 20 -1.37 -10.08 -12.07
N SER A 21 -0.89 -10.50 -13.24
CA SER A 21 0.51 -10.30 -13.66
C SER A 21 0.81 -8.95 -14.33
N ARG A 22 -0.20 -8.12 -14.67
CA ARG A 22 0.01 -6.89 -15.48
C ARG A 22 -0.87 -5.69 -15.12
N GLN A 23 -1.95 -5.86 -14.37
CA GLN A 23 -2.88 -4.78 -14.07
C GLN A 23 -2.47 -4.04 -12.79
N LYS A 24 -2.64 -2.71 -12.83
CA LYS A 24 -2.60 -1.84 -11.65
C LYS A 24 -4.00 -1.74 -11.05
N PHE A 25 -4.09 -1.96 -9.74
CA PHE A 25 -5.28 -1.74 -8.92
C PHE A 25 -5.12 -0.44 -8.17
N ASN A 26 -6.22 0.24 -7.88
CA ASN A 26 -6.18 1.42 -7.03
C ASN A 26 -5.87 0.96 -5.61
N LEU A 27 -4.93 1.63 -4.96
CA LEU A 27 -4.53 1.39 -3.58
C LEU A 27 -4.76 2.67 -2.78
N VAL A 28 -5.51 2.55 -1.69
CA VAL A 28 -5.65 3.58 -0.66
C VAL A 28 -5.13 3.00 0.63
N VAL A 29 -4.32 3.77 1.36
CA VAL A 29 -3.82 3.42 2.69
C VAL A 29 -4.08 4.61 3.61
N GLU A 30 -4.70 4.36 4.75
CA GLU A 30 -5.04 5.35 5.76
C GLU A 30 -4.32 4.97 7.06
N VAL A 31 -3.56 5.90 7.62
CA VAL A 31 -2.87 5.70 8.89
C VAL A 31 -3.84 6.09 10.01
N GLY A 32 -4.21 5.10 10.81
CA GLY A 32 -5.15 5.24 11.90
C GLY A 32 -4.57 5.98 13.11
N PRO A 33 -5.37 6.12 14.19
CA PRO A 33 -4.90 6.73 15.43
C PRO A 33 -3.83 5.85 16.10
N GLY A 34 -2.62 6.40 16.21
CA GLY A 34 -1.41 5.68 16.64
C GLY A 34 -0.52 5.30 15.45
N ASP A 35 0.79 5.49 15.60
CA ASP A 35 1.77 5.38 14.50
C ASP A 35 1.87 3.97 13.88
N ASP A 36 1.26 2.95 14.49
CA ASP A 36 1.42 1.54 14.14
C ASP A 36 0.18 0.87 13.50
N LYS A 37 -0.93 1.59 13.34
CA LYS A 37 -2.19 1.05 12.80
C LYS A 37 -2.68 1.82 11.60
N GLY A 38 -3.32 1.12 10.68
CA GLY A 38 -3.95 1.72 9.51
C GLY A 38 -5.04 0.84 8.91
N ALA A 39 -5.63 1.32 7.84
CA ALA A 39 -6.53 0.57 6.98
C ALA A 39 -6.05 0.72 5.55
N TRP A 40 -6.36 -0.26 4.71
CA TRP A 40 -6.12 -0.15 3.28
C TRP A 40 -7.29 -0.67 2.48
N LYS A 41 -7.33 -0.25 1.22
CA LYS A 41 -8.35 -0.64 0.25
C LYS A 41 -7.72 -0.78 -1.13
N ILE A 42 -7.87 -1.97 -1.71
CA ILE A 42 -7.48 -2.30 -3.07
C ILE A 42 -8.74 -2.44 -3.91
N THR A 43 -8.86 -1.64 -4.97
CA THR A 43 -10.04 -1.65 -5.85
C THR A 43 -9.63 -1.88 -7.30
N ASP A 44 -10.38 -2.72 -8.02
CA ASP A 44 -10.21 -2.91 -9.46
C ASP A 44 -10.78 -1.73 -10.26
N PRO A 45 -9.95 -0.92 -10.94
CA PRO A 45 -10.45 0.21 -11.73
C PRO A 45 -11.32 -0.25 -12.91
N ASN A 46 -11.15 -1.48 -13.39
CA ASN A 46 -11.89 -2.02 -14.52
C ASN A 46 -13.08 -2.90 -14.11
N LYS A 47 -13.30 -3.11 -12.80
CA LYS A 47 -14.36 -3.99 -12.25
C LYS A 47 -14.39 -5.39 -12.88
N ARG A 48 -13.23 -5.90 -13.33
CA ARG A 48 -13.08 -7.20 -14.02
C ARG A 48 -12.98 -8.36 -13.04
N LEU A 49 -12.53 -8.11 -11.81
CA LEU A 49 -12.62 -9.08 -10.73
C LEU A 49 -14.10 -9.39 -10.48
N GLN A 50 -14.45 -10.67 -10.60
CA GLN A 50 -15.81 -11.17 -10.36
C GLN A 50 -16.28 -10.66 -8.99
N ALA A 51 -17.36 -9.87 -9.02
CA ALA A 51 -18.09 -9.32 -7.87
C ALA A 51 -17.55 -8.04 -7.21
N GLY A 52 -16.93 -7.10 -7.94
CA GLY A 52 -16.73 -5.73 -7.41
C GLY A 52 -15.99 -5.68 -6.07
N LYS A 53 -15.20 -6.73 -5.78
CA LYS A 53 -14.56 -6.93 -4.50
C LYS A 53 -13.49 -5.86 -4.35
N SER A 54 -13.74 -4.93 -3.44
CA SER A 54 -12.67 -4.19 -2.82
C SER A 54 -12.04 -5.11 -1.79
N TYR A 55 -10.72 -5.25 -1.81
CA TYR A 55 -10.00 -5.90 -0.70
C TYR A 55 -9.66 -4.80 0.28
N GLU A 56 -10.38 -4.77 1.39
CA GLU A 56 -10.19 -3.80 2.45
C GLU A 56 -9.97 -4.51 3.78
N GLY A 57 -9.19 -3.87 4.64
CA GLY A 57 -8.87 -4.45 5.93
C GLY A 57 -7.94 -3.58 6.77
N PRO A 58 -7.77 -3.94 8.05
CA PRO A 58 -6.76 -3.32 8.89
C PRO A 58 -5.36 -3.71 8.37
N CYS A 59 -4.43 -2.77 8.43
CA CYS A 59 -3.01 -3.05 8.24
C CYS A 59 -2.21 -2.51 9.42
N LYS A 60 -1.08 -3.15 9.69
CA LYS A 60 -0.06 -2.62 10.58
C LYS A 60 0.86 -1.71 9.77
N VAL A 61 1.14 -0.52 10.30
CA VAL A 61 2.12 0.42 9.76
C VAL A 61 3.41 0.25 10.57
N ILE A 62 4.53 0.01 9.91
CA ILE A 62 5.84 -0.10 10.57
C ILE A 62 6.78 0.86 9.85
N ALA A 63 7.19 1.91 10.54
CA ALA A 63 8.27 2.79 10.09
C ALA A 63 9.57 2.32 10.74
N GLU A 64 10.49 1.77 9.93
CA GLU A 64 11.80 1.35 10.41
C GLU A 64 12.81 2.50 10.35
N GLU A 65 13.89 2.40 11.14
CA GLU A 65 15.04 3.29 11.01
C GLU A 65 15.67 3.11 9.62
N GLY A 66 15.55 4.11 8.74
CA GLY A 66 16.11 4.06 7.38
C GLY A 66 15.13 4.31 6.23
N GLU A 67 14.03 5.06 6.45
CA GLU A 67 13.04 5.46 5.43
C GLU A 67 12.14 4.34 4.89
N SER A 68 12.32 3.10 5.36
CA SER A 68 11.45 1.98 5.03
C SER A 68 10.12 2.02 5.79
N ILE A 69 9.04 1.81 5.05
CA ILE A 69 7.65 1.78 5.53
C ILE A 69 7.03 0.46 5.07
N ILE A 70 6.52 -0.30 6.05
CA ILE A 70 5.85 -1.56 5.80
C ILE A 70 4.37 -1.42 6.15
N PHE A 71 3.50 -1.66 5.17
CA PHE A 71 2.08 -1.89 5.37
C PHE A 71 1.84 -3.40 5.28
N ARG A 72 1.25 -4.01 6.30
CA ARG A 72 0.99 -5.45 6.26
C ARG A 72 -0.33 -5.84 6.92
N ASP A 73 -0.99 -6.82 6.33
CA ASP A 73 -2.05 -7.60 6.99
C ASP A 73 -1.57 -9.05 7.21
N GLU A 74 -2.51 -9.99 7.37
CA GLU A 74 -2.24 -11.41 7.60
C GLU A 74 -1.44 -12.04 6.45
N ASP A 75 -1.80 -11.71 5.21
CA ASP A 75 -1.27 -12.40 4.03
C ASP A 75 -0.49 -11.48 3.09
N THR A 76 -0.69 -10.17 3.16
CA THR A 76 -0.18 -9.20 2.19
C THR A 76 0.76 -8.22 2.87
N VAL A 77 1.90 -7.96 2.21
CA VAL A 77 2.95 -7.06 2.69
C VAL A 77 3.35 -6.10 1.58
N LEU A 78 3.23 -4.81 1.84
CA LEU A 78 3.81 -3.73 1.06
C LEU A 78 5.04 -3.23 1.81
N ASN A 79 6.22 -3.42 1.22
CA ASN A 79 7.46 -2.89 1.77
C ASN A 79 7.97 -1.82 0.81
N GLY A 80 7.90 -0.57 1.22
CA GLY A 80 8.32 0.57 0.41
C GLY A 80 9.24 1.51 1.14
N THR A 81 9.77 2.46 0.39
CA THR A 81 10.64 3.53 0.90
C THR A 81 9.92 4.85 0.71
N LEU A 82 9.95 5.70 1.75
CA LEU A 82 9.47 7.06 1.65
C LEU A 82 10.34 7.84 0.66
N ASN A 83 9.71 8.67 -0.15
CA ASN A 83 10.30 9.38 -1.28
C ASN A 83 10.86 8.47 -2.40
N GLY A 84 10.50 7.18 -2.44
CA GLY A 84 11.11 6.22 -3.37
C GLY A 84 10.87 6.50 -4.86
N ALA A 85 9.69 7.01 -5.24
CA ALA A 85 9.36 7.37 -6.63
C ALA A 85 9.37 8.89 -6.86
N GLY A 86 9.56 9.67 -5.80
CA GLY A 86 9.49 11.13 -5.78
C GLY A 86 9.05 11.66 -4.41
N PRO A 87 9.19 12.97 -4.15
CA PRO A 87 8.83 13.56 -2.86
C PRO A 87 7.38 13.26 -2.44
N GLY A 88 7.18 12.83 -1.19
CA GLY A 88 5.86 12.54 -0.62
C GLY A 88 5.25 11.20 -1.07
N THR A 89 6.01 10.36 -1.80
CA THR A 89 5.55 9.05 -2.26
C THR A 89 6.12 7.91 -1.43
N ILE A 90 5.37 6.82 -1.26
CA ILE A 90 5.87 5.55 -0.75
C ILE A 90 5.75 4.55 -1.88
N SER A 91 6.86 3.94 -2.26
CA SER A 91 6.88 2.95 -3.35
C SER A 91 7.78 1.78 -3.03
N GLY A 92 7.45 0.60 -3.57
CA GLY A 92 8.26 -0.59 -3.35
C GLY A 92 7.54 -1.89 -3.69
N ARG A 93 7.93 -2.97 -3.00
CA ARG A 93 7.50 -4.32 -3.31
C ARG A 93 6.17 -4.65 -2.66
N ALA A 94 5.27 -5.27 -3.43
CA ALA A 94 4.07 -5.91 -2.93
C ALA A 94 4.27 -7.44 -2.91
N MET A 95 3.83 -8.10 -1.84
CA MET A 95 4.00 -9.52 -1.60
C MET A 95 2.69 -10.09 -1.03
N GLN A 96 2.32 -11.33 -1.38
CA GLN A 96 1.22 -12.03 -0.71
C GLN A 96 1.59 -13.51 -0.47
N GLY A 97 1.40 -14.02 0.74
CA GLY A 97 1.70 -15.42 1.09
C GLY A 97 3.15 -15.84 0.78
N GLY A 98 4.10 -14.90 0.88
CA GLY A 98 5.51 -15.10 0.50
C GLY A 98 5.81 -14.98 -1.02
N LEU A 99 4.80 -14.87 -1.88
CA LEU A 99 4.98 -14.65 -3.32
C LEU A 99 5.27 -13.18 -3.62
N LYS A 100 6.42 -12.92 -4.23
CA LYS A 100 6.90 -11.55 -4.53
C LYS A 100 6.96 -11.22 -6.03
N TRP A 101 6.79 -12.20 -6.92
CA TRP A 101 7.08 -12.05 -8.34
C TRP A 101 6.16 -11.02 -9.00
N GLY A 102 6.74 -10.00 -9.63
CA GLY A 102 6.00 -8.92 -10.32
C GLY A 102 5.20 -7.96 -9.44
N GLY A 103 5.21 -8.13 -8.12
CA GLY A 103 4.46 -7.30 -7.18
C GLY A 103 5.15 -5.97 -6.88
N PHE A 104 4.43 -4.86 -7.07
CA PHE A 104 4.94 -3.51 -6.84
C PHE A 104 3.81 -2.55 -6.49
N PHE A 105 4.08 -1.50 -5.73
CA PHE A 105 3.11 -0.45 -5.42
C PHE A 105 3.78 0.92 -5.37
N GLU A 106 2.94 1.94 -5.49
CA GLU A 106 3.33 3.34 -5.36
C GLU A 106 2.10 4.12 -4.89
N VAL A 107 2.24 4.88 -3.81
CA VAL A 107 1.20 5.74 -3.26
C VAL A 107 1.80 7.10 -2.94
N ALA A 108 1.03 8.16 -3.14
CA ALA A 108 1.41 9.52 -2.75
C ALA A 108 0.56 9.95 -1.55
N ARG A 109 1.13 10.75 -0.65
CA ARG A 109 0.34 11.41 0.39
C ARG A 109 -0.70 12.29 -0.30
N GLU A 110 -1.97 12.08 0.03
CA GLU A 110 -3.05 12.93 -0.44
C GLU A 110 -2.90 14.28 0.26
N ALA A 111 -2.84 15.35 -0.52
CA ALA A 111 -2.89 16.69 0.03
C ALA A 111 -4.33 17.00 0.44
N ASP A 112 -4.50 17.55 1.64
CA ASP A 112 -5.76 18.13 2.14
C ASP A 112 -6.36 19.15 1.15
#